data_AF-A0A1Z9QHI8-F1
#
_entry.id   AF-A0A1Z9QHI8-F1
#
_cell.length_a   1.000
_cell.length_b   1.000
_cell.length_c   1.000
_cell.angle_alpha   90.00
_cell.angle_beta   90.00
_cell.angle_gamma   90.00
#
_symmetry.space_group_name_H-M   'P 1'
#
loop_
_entity.id
_entity.type
_entity.pdbx_description
1 polymer ?
#
loop_
_entity_poly.entity_id
_entity_poly.type
_entity_poly.pdbx_seq_one_letter_code
_entity_poly.pdbx_strand_id
1 'polypeptide(L)'
;MLILHNPYASPASGCHVVSGLAGLRANALRRIRYALLILLLPAIYNFICFSLLVDSLVGDLHMWMIYWAVNGMGFAALATAVWFLGLRLLEVLTVVVHKVFGSKATLENWNAALYEVLVRGPLLAVLGAIVWGIWVVAYYHLSVGFYMISIPTGIAGNLLAACLYVPLLYPWYSLERTEVTA
;
A
#
# COMPACT_ATOMS: atom_id res chain seq x y z
N MET A 1 -24.09 -12.56 47.10
CA MET A 1 -23.20 -13.22 46.12
C MET A 1 -21.86 -12.49 46.21
N LEU A 2 -20.88 -13.07 46.93
CA LEU A 2 -19.59 -12.43 47.20
C LEU A 2 -18.68 -12.62 45.98
N ILE A 3 -18.27 -11.52 45.35
CA ILE A 3 -17.24 -11.53 44.30
C ILE A 3 -15.90 -11.74 45.01
N LEU A 4 -15.37 -12.97 44.92
CA LEU A 4 -14.05 -13.29 45.44
C LEU A 4 -13.01 -12.56 44.57
N HIS A 5 -12.34 -11.56 45.15
CA HIS A 5 -11.20 -10.88 44.51
C HIS A 5 -10.02 -11.85 44.51
N ASN A 6 -9.50 -12.22 43.33
CA ASN A 6 -8.36 -13.14 43.20
C ASN A 6 -7.05 -12.41 43.59
N PRO A 7 -6.40 -12.75 44.71
CA PRO A 7 -5.19 -12.09 45.17
C PRO A 7 -3.93 -12.45 44.34
N TYR A 8 -4.04 -13.41 43.42
CA TYR A 8 -2.97 -13.80 42.49
C TYR A 8 -3.17 -13.22 41.08
N ALA A 9 -4.10 -12.27 40.90
CA ALA A 9 -4.16 -11.52 39.66
C ALA A 9 -2.84 -10.75 39.49
N SER A 10 -2.01 -11.19 38.54
CA SER A 10 -0.82 -10.45 38.10
C SER A 10 -1.24 -9.01 37.82
N PRO A 11 -0.50 -7.99 38.27
CA PRO A 11 -0.84 -6.60 38.03
C PRO A 11 -1.12 -6.45 36.54
N ALA A 12 -2.33 -5.99 36.20
CA ALA A 12 -2.71 -5.74 34.82
C ALA A 12 -1.60 -4.93 34.18
N SER A 13 -0.94 -5.52 33.18
CA SER A 13 0.28 -5.06 32.56
C SER A 13 0.07 -3.71 31.86
N GLY A 14 0.01 -2.63 32.64
CA GLY A 14 -0.13 -1.26 32.16
C GLY A 14 1.13 -0.70 31.50
N CYS A 15 2.08 -1.56 31.11
CA CYS A 15 3.37 -1.18 30.56
C CYS A 15 3.73 -2.03 29.32
N HIS A 16 2.79 -2.18 28.38
CA HIS A 16 3.06 -2.89 27.10
C HIS A 16 2.48 -2.22 25.85
N VAL A 17 1.71 -1.14 25.97
CA VAL A 17 1.03 -0.53 24.81
C VAL A 17 2.02 0.25 23.91
N VAL A 18 2.97 0.96 24.50
CA VAL A 18 3.94 1.81 23.75
C VAL A 18 5.00 0.99 23.02
N SER A 19 5.42 -0.17 23.58
CA SER A 19 6.36 -1.08 22.91
C SER A 19 5.73 -1.84 21.74
N GLY A 20 4.42 -2.08 21.78
CA GLY A 20 3.67 -2.71 20.70
C GLY A 20 3.57 -1.84 19.43
N LEU A 21 3.24 -0.56 19.57
CA LEU A 21 2.98 0.32 18.43
C LEU A 21 4.24 0.59 17.59
N ALA A 22 5.40 0.78 18.24
CA ALA A 22 6.68 0.96 17.55
C ALA A 22 7.06 -0.29 16.73
N GLY A 23 6.82 -1.49 17.28
CA GLY A 23 7.02 -2.76 16.59
C GLY A 23 6.09 -2.94 15.38
N LEU A 24 4.81 -2.61 15.53
CA LEU A 24 3.82 -2.63 14.45
C LEU A 24 4.21 -1.67 13.33
N ARG A 25 4.63 -0.45 13.67
CA ARG A 25 5.09 0.56 12.71
C ARG A 25 6.31 0.09 11.93
N ALA A 26 7.31 -0.48 12.60
CA ALA A 26 8.51 -1.01 11.96
C ALA A 26 8.18 -2.20 11.02
N ASN A 27 7.24 -3.06 11.42
CA ASN A 27 6.74 -4.13 10.56
C ASN A 27 6.01 -3.56 9.34
N ALA A 28 5.08 -2.62 9.52
CA ALA A 28 4.35 -1.97 8.44
C ALA A 28 5.29 -1.30 7.41
N LEU A 29 6.35 -0.62 7.88
CA LEU A 29 7.36 -0.03 7.00
C LEU A 29 8.06 -1.09 6.14
N ARG A 30 8.46 -2.22 6.74
CA ARG A 30 9.07 -3.34 6.00
C ARG A 30 8.09 -3.89 4.97
N ARG A 31 6.81 -4.04 5.32
CA ARG A 31 5.76 -4.54 4.42
C ARG A 31 5.52 -3.63 3.22
N ILE A 32 5.50 -2.31 3.42
CA ILE A 32 5.44 -1.34 2.32
C ILE A 32 6.66 -1.47 1.41
N ARG A 33 7.86 -1.58 1.98
CA ARG A 33 9.10 -1.74 1.20
C ARG A 33 9.10 -3.03 0.38
N TYR A 34 8.66 -4.14 0.95
CA TYR A 34 8.52 -5.39 0.19
C TYR A 34 7.47 -5.27 -0.91
N ALA A 35 6.31 -4.68 -0.63
CA ALA A 35 5.28 -4.43 -1.64
C ALA A 35 5.83 -3.58 -2.80
N LEU A 36 6.57 -2.52 -2.49
CA LEU A 36 7.26 -1.69 -3.48
C LEU A 36 8.25 -2.51 -4.31
N LEU A 37 9.15 -3.27 -3.69
CA LEU A 37 10.13 -4.09 -4.42
C LEU A 37 9.46 -5.10 -5.37
N ILE A 38 8.37 -5.71 -4.93
CA ILE A 38 7.59 -6.65 -5.75
C ILE A 38 6.98 -5.93 -6.96
N LEU A 39 6.37 -4.75 -6.75
CA LEU A 39 5.75 -3.97 -7.83
C LEU A 39 6.79 -3.27 -8.74
N LEU A 40 8.02 -3.06 -8.27
CA LEU A 40 9.10 -2.53 -9.11
C LEU A 40 9.47 -3.50 -10.24
N LEU A 41 9.36 -4.81 -10.04
CA LEU A 41 9.68 -5.79 -11.08
C LEU A 41 8.88 -5.59 -12.39
N PRO A 42 7.53 -5.66 -12.38
CA PRO A 42 6.74 -5.41 -13.58
C PRO A 42 6.85 -3.96 -14.05
N ALA A 43 7.09 -3.00 -13.15
CA ALA A 43 7.21 -1.60 -13.54
C ALA A 43 8.52 -1.32 -14.31
N ILE A 44 9.65 -1.88 -13.87
CA ILE A 44 10.93 -1.84 -14.61
C ILE A 44 10.76 -2.53 -15.97
N TYR A 45 10.13 -3.71 -15.98
CA TYR A 45 9.90 -4.43 -17.22
C TYR A 45 9.03 -3.63 -18.21
N ASN A 46 7.94 -3.03 -17.73
CA ASN A 46 7.09 -2.14 -18.52
C ASN A 46 7.88 -0.94 -19.06
N PHE A 47 8.72 -0.33 -18.22
CA PHE A 47 9.56 0.81 -18.63
C PHE A 47 10.53 0.42 -19.77
N ILE A 48 11.14 -0.77 -19.70
CA ILE A 48 12.01 -1.28 -20.76
C ILE A 48 11.20 -1.51 -22.05
N CYS A 49 10.09 -2.23 -21.98
CA CYS A 49 9.24 -2.49 -23.15
C CYS A 49 8.74 -1.20 -23.81
N PHE A 50 8.28 -0.24 -22.99
CA PHE A 50 7.85 1.07 -23.47
C PHE A 50 9.00 1.83 -24.15
N SER A 51 10.19 1.84 -23.54
CA SER A 51 11.35 2.54 -24.09
C SER A 51 11.80 1.98 -25.44
N LEU A 52 11.73 0.66 -25.61
CA LEU A 52 12.02 0.00 -26.89
C LEU A 52 10.95 0.30 -27.94
N LEU A 53 9.68 0.35 -27.54
CA LEU A 53 8.59 0.74 -28.44
C LEU A 53 8.78 2.19 -28.93
N VAL A 54 9.06 3.13 -28.02
CA VAL A 54 9.29 4.53 -28.37
C VAL A 54 10.49 4.70 -29.31
N ASP A 55 11.59 3.97 -29.07
CA ASP A 55 12.77 3.98 -29.95
C ASP A 55 12.39 3.65 -31.40
N SER A 56 11.62 2.56 -31.59
CA SER A 56 11.14 2.14 -32.91
C SER A 56 10.16 3.10 -33.59
N LEU A 57 9.49 3.98 -32.83
CA LEU A 57 8.53 4.94 -33.35
C LEU A 57 9.14 6.30 -33.69
N VAL A 58 10.07 6.79 -32.86
CA VAL A 58 10.60 8.15 -32.97
C VAL A 58 11.76 8.22 -33.96
N GLY A 59 12.61 7.18 -34.04
CA GLY A 59 13.74 7.12 -34.98
C GLY A 59 14.85 8.17 -34.76
N ASP A 60 14.68 9.09 -33.79
CA ASP A 60 15.65 10.10 -33.39
C ASP A 60 16.23 9.76 -32.00
N LEU A 61 17.54 9.46 -32.00
CA LEU A 61 18.30 9.09 -30.81
C LEU A 61 18.25 10.18 -29.72
N HIS A 62 18.24 11.46 -30.10
CA HIS A 62 18.26 12.56 -29.13
C HIS A 62 16.93 12.65 -28.39
N MET A 63 15.81 12.56 -29.10
CA MET A 63 14.49 12.54 -28.48
C MET A 63 14.31 11.29 -27.60
N TRP A 64 14.76 10.11 -28.06
CA TRP A 64 14.70 8.90 -27.26
C TRP A 64 15.47 9.03 -25.93
N MET A 65 16.69 9.57 -25.96
CA MET A 65 17.49 9.81 -24.75
C MET A 65 16.81 10.75 -23.76
N ILE A 66 16.17 11.83 -24.25
CA ILE A 66 15.42 12.76 -23.39
C ILE A 66 14.24 12.05 -22.75
N TYR A 67 13.45 11.28 -23.52
CA TYR A 67 12.32 10.52 -22.99
C TYR A 67 12.75 9.54 -21.92
N TRP A 68 13.83 8.80 -22.17
CA TRP A 68 14.37 7.83 -21.24
C TRP A 68 14.85 8.49 -19.94
N ALA A 69 15.58 9.60 -20.05
CA ALA A 69 16.07 10.35 -18.90
C ALA A 69 14.92 10.91 -18.05
N VAL A 70 13.93 11.56 -18.67
CA VAL A 70 12.81 12.17 -17.94
C VAL A 70 11.95 11.11 -17.25
N ASN A 71 11.55 10.06 -17.96
CA ASN A 71 10.72 9.00 -17.38
C ASN A 71 11.50 8.16 -16.35
N GLY A 72 12.77 7.86 -16.62
CA GLY A 72 13.65 7.14 -15.69
C GLY A 72 13.87 7.92 -14.39
N MET A 73 14.12 9.23 -14.47
CA MET A 73 14.19 10.09 -13.29
C MET A 73 12.87 10.13 -12.52
N GLY A 74 11.74 10.29 -13.21
CA GLY A 74 10.42 10.26 -12.58
C GLY A 74 10.13 8.94 -11.86
N PHE A 75 10.46 7.83 -12.49
CA PHE A 75 10.35 6.48 -11.92
C PHE A 75 11.20 6.32 -10.66
N ALA A 76 12.49 6.69 -10.73
CA ALA A 76 13.40 6.62 -9.60
C ALA A 76 12.98 7.55 -8.45
N ALA A 77 12.53 8.77 -8.77
CA ALA A 77 12.04 9.72 -7.79
C ALA A 77 10.79 9.20 -7.06
N LEU A 78 9.82 8.62 -7.80
CA LEU A 78 8.62 8.04 -7.22
C LEU A 78 8.94 6.82 -6.34
N ALA A 79 9.77 5.90 -6.81
CA ALA A 79 10.21 4.74 -6.03
C ALA A 79 10.90 5.17 -4.72
N THR A 80 11.79 6.16 -4.81
CA THR A 80 12.50 6.75 -3.67
C THR A 80 11.52 7.42 -2.70
N ALA A 81 10.57 8.21 -3.21
CA ALA A 81 9.54 8.85 -2.40
C ALA A 81 8.71 7.83 -1.63
N VAL A 82 8.25 6.75 -2.28
CA VAL A 82 7.50 5.68 -1.61
C VAL A 82 8.37 4.95 -0.58
N TRP A 83 9.64 4.70 -0.88
CA TRP A 83 10.56 3.99 0.02
C TRP A 83 10.79 4.71 1.36
N PHE A 84 10.93 6.04 1.32
CA PHE A 84 11.23 6.86 2.49
C PHE A 84 9.99 7.50 3.13
N LEU A 85 9.01 7.89 2.32
CA LEU A 85 7.84 8.66 2.77
C LEU A 85 6.53 7.88 2.70
N GLY A 86 6.48 6.70 2.09
CA GLY A 86 5.24 5.96 1.87
C GLY A 86 4.43 5.73 3.15
N LEU A 87 5.06 5.23 4.22
CA LEU A 87 4.37 5.05 5.50
C LEU A 87 3.96 6.39 6.13
N ARG A 88 4.83 7.41 6.07
CA ARG A 88 4.53 8.74 6.63
C ARG A 88 3.34 9.40 5.95
N LEU A 89 3.21 9.25 4.63
CA LEU A 89 2.06 9.77 3.89
C LEU A 89 0.77 9.09 4.33
N LEU A 90 0.78 7.77 4.54
CA LEU A 90 -0.38 7.04 5.06
C LEU A 90 -0.73 7.48 6.49
N GLU A 91 0.27 7.65 7.37
CA GLU A 91 0.06 8.16 8.73
C GLU A 91 -0.58 9.57 8.71
N VAL A 92 -0.11 10.47 7.84
CA VAL A 92 -0.69 11.81 7.68
C VAL A 92 -2.13 11.74 7.17
N LEU A 93 -2.42 10.87 6.20
CA LEU A 93 -3.78 10.64 5.74
C LEU A 93 -4.67 10.13 6.87
N THR A 94 -4.18 9.20 7.69
CA THR A 94 -4.92 8.73 8.88
C THR A 94 -5.21 9.88 9.85
N VAL A 95 -4.26 10.78 10.09
CA VAL A 95 -4.50 11.99 10.92
C VAL A 95 -5.59 12.87 10.31
N VAL A 96 -5.55 13.12 9.00
CA VAL A 96 -6.55 13.97 8.33
C VAL A 96 -7.93 13.35 8.41
N VAL A 97 -8.06 12.05 8.11
CA VAL A 97 -9.35 11.35 8.18
C VAL A 97 -9.85 11.27 9.62
N HIS A 98 -8.97 10.96 10.59
CA HIS A 98 -9.32 10.94 12.00
C HIS A 98 -9.78 12.31 12.51
N LYS A 99 -9.19 13.42 12.06
CA LYS A 99 -9.67 14.76 12.43
C LYS A 99 -11.09 15.08 11.94
N VAL A 100 -11.50 14.49 10.82
CA VAL A 100 -12.82 14.74 10.22
C VAL A 100 -13.88 13.80 10.78
N PHE A 101 -13.53 12.53 11.00
CA PHE A 101 -14.48 11.46 11.34
C PHE A 101 -14.27 10.83 12.71
N GLY A 102 -13.10 11.03 13.33
CA GLY A 102 -12.74 10.48 14.62
C GLY A 102 -13.29 11.32 15.76
N SER A 103 -14.10 10.70 16.61
CA SER A 103 -14.74 11.34 17.76
C SER A 103 -14.54 10.56 19.06
N LYS A 104 -14.54 9.22 18.99
CA LYS A 104 -14.48 8.34 20.15
C LYS A 104 -13.13 7.65 20.31
N ALA A 105 -12.55 7.16 19.23
CA ALA A 105 -11.30 6.40 19.29
C ALA A 105 -10.07 7.31 19.21
N THR A 106 -8.98 6.88 19.85
CA THR A 106 -7.70 7.60 19.79
C THR A 106 -7.04 7.42 18.43
N LEU A 107 -6.21 8.40 18.03
CA LEU A 107 -5.41 8.33 16.81
C LEU A 107 -4.46 7.11 16.80
N GLU A 108 -3.97 6.69 17.98
CA GLU A 108 -3.11 5.52 18.13
C GLU A 108 -3.82 4.24 17.69
N ASN A 109 -5.10 4.08 18.04
CA ASN A 109 -5.91 2.92 17.62
C ASN A 109 -6.13 2.90 16.10
N TRP A 110 -6.35 4.08 15.50
CA TRP A 110 -6.49 4.22 14.05
C TRP A 110 -5.19 3.87 13.31
N ASN A 111 -4.03 4.29 13.84
CA ASN A 111 -2.71 3.94 13.31
C ASN A 111 -2.39 2.46 13.49
N ALA A 112 -2.75 1.85 14.62
CA ALA A 112 -2.59 0.42 14.84
C ALA A 112 -3.36 -0.39 13.78
N ALA A 113 -4.62 -0.03 13.51
CA ALA A 113 -5.43 -0.64 12.46
C ALA A 113 -4.80 -0.49 11.06
N LEU A 114 -4.24 0.69 10.75
CA LEU A 114 -3.48 0.90 9.52
C LEU A 114 -2.31 -0.09 9.41
N TYR A 115 -1.49 -0.21 10.45
CA TYR A 115 -0.31 -1.07 10.44
C TYR A 115 -0.67 -2.56 10.29
N GLU A 116 -1.76 -2.99 10.92
CA GLU A 116 -2.26 -4.37 10.80
C GLU A 116 -2.72 -4.69 9.37
N VAL A 117 -3.44 -3.79 8.72
CA VAL A 117 -3.89 -3.98 7.34
C VAL A 117 -2.71 -4.04 6.37
N LEU A 118 -1.67 -3.23 6.60
CA LEU A 118 -0.46 -3.20 5.76
C LEU A 118 0.32 -4.53 5.76
N VAL A 119 0.06 -5.44 6.71
CA VAL A 119 0.64 -6.80 6.70
C VAL A 119 0.26 -7.56 5.43
N ARG A 120 -0.92 -7.29 4.86
CA ARG A 120 -1.40 -7.91 3.61
C ARG A 120 -0.75 -7.32 2.35
N GLY A 121 -0.07 -6.18 2.48
CA GLY A 121 0.50 -5.43 1.37
C GLY A 121 1.36 -6.27 0.42
N PRO A 122 2.36 -7.04 0.90
CA PRO A 122 3.20 -7.85 0.03
C PRO A 122 2.42 -8.91 -0.77
N LEU A 123 1.41 -9.56 -0.18
CA LEU A 123 0.61 -10.54 -0.89
C LEU A 123 -0.21 -9.89 -2.01
N LEU A 124 -0.87 -8.76 -1.71
CA LEU A 124 -1.61 -8.01 -2.72
C LEU A 124 -0.68 -7.43 -3.80
N ALA A 125 0.55 -7.05 -3.44
CA ALA A 125 1.57 -6.63 -4.38
C ALA A 125 2.01 -7.76 -5.33
N VAL A 126 2.10 -9.01 -4.86
CA VAL A 126 2.36 -10.16 -5.75
C VAL A 126 1.23 -10.32 -6.76
N LEU A 127 -0.02 -10.30 -6.30
CA LEU A 127 -1.18 -10.40 -7.20
C LEU A 127 -1.22 -9.23 -8.19
N GLY A 128 -0.96 -8.01 -7.71
CA GLY A 128 -0.87 -6.82 -8.56
C GLY A 128 0.27 -6.93 -9.57
N ALA A 129 1.42 -7.48 -9.18
CA ALA A 129 2.55 -7.68 -10.07
C ALA A 129 2.24 -8.73 -11.16
N ILE A 130 1.49 -9.77 -10.83
CA ILE A 130 1.01 -10.76 -11.82
C ILE A 130 0.06 -10.09 -12.81
N VAL A 131 -0.97 -9.36 -12.32
CA VAL A 131 -1.95 -8.66 -13.17
C VAL A 131 -1.24 -7.65 -14.09
N TRP A 132 -0.30 -6.89 -13.57
CA TRP A 132 0.50 -5.95 -14.36
C TRP A 132 1.42 -6.67 -15.35
N GLY A 133 2.08 -7.75 -14.94
CA GLY A 133 2.90 -8.56 -15.84
C GLY A 133 2.11 -9.12 -17.02
N ILE A 134 0.90 -9.64 -16.76
CA ILE A 134 -0.03 -10.10 -17.81
C ILE A 134 -0.36 -8.96 -18.77
N TRP A 135 -0.63 -7.75 -18.24
CA TRP A 135 -0.87 -6.58 -19.07
C TRP A 135 0.30 -6.26 -20.00
N VAL A 136 1.53 -6.20 -19.46
CA VAL A 136 2.75 -5.89 -20.23
C VAL A 136 2.96 -6.94 -21.32
N VAL A 137 2.85 -8.22 -20.98
CA VAL A 137 3.07 -9.31 -21.95
C VAL A 137 2.02 -9.28 -23.07
N ALA A 138 0.75 -9.15 -22.70
CA ALA A 138 -0.33 -9.12 -23.68
C ALA A 138 -0.23 -7.91 -24.62
N TYR A 139 0.11 -6.73 -24.10
CA TYR A 139 0.22 -5.52 -24.90
C TYR A 139 1.45 -5.52 -25.82
N TYR A 140 2.65 -5.71 -25.26
CA TYR A 140 3.89 -5.55 -26.04
C TYR A 140 4.29 -6.79 -26.85
N HIS A 141 3.98 -8.01 -26.39
CA HIS A 141 4.43 -9.24 -27.07
C HIS A 141 3.33 -9.93 -27.87
N LEU A 142 2.08 -9.86 -27.38
CA LEU A 142 0.94 -10.51 -28.05
C LEU A 142 0.11 -9.53 -28.90
N SER A 143 0.49 -8.24 -28.94
CA SER A 143 -0.21 -7.19 -29.70
C SER A 143 -1.71 -7.11 -29.40
N VAL A 144 -2.11 -7.44 -28.17
CA VAL A 144 -3.50 -7.29 -27.74
C VAL A 144 -3.85 -5.82 -27.68
N GLY A 145 -4.97 -5.43 -28.30
CA GLY A 145 -5.43 -4.04 -28.32
C GLY A 145 -5.51 -3.44 -26.92
N PHE A 146 -5.03 -2.20 -26.77
CA PHE A 146 -4.88 -1.51 -25.48
C PHE A 146 -6.13 -1.61 -24.59
N TYR A 147 -7.31 -1.29 -25.12
CA TYR A 147 -8.55 -1.33 -24.35
C TYR A 147 -8.96 -2.73 -23.92
N MET A 148 -8.72 -3.75 -24.76
CA MET A 148 -9.08 -5.14 -24.47
C MET A 148 -8.32 -5.69 -23.27
N ILE A 149 -7.05 -5.29 -23.09
CA ILE A 149 -6.26 -5.72 -21.94
C ILE A 149 -6.33 -4.76 -20.75
N SER A 150 -6.41 -3.44 -20.99
CA SER A 150 -6.38 -2.43 -19.92
C SER A 150 -7.66 -2.40 -19.09
N ILE A 151 -8.83 -2.65 -19.69
CA ILE A 151 -10.09 -2.69 -18.94
C ILE A 151 -10.10 -3.83 -17.90
N PRO A 152 -9.90 -5.12 -18.27
CA PRO A 152 -9.97 -6.21 -17.29
C PRO A 152 -8.85 -6.13 -16.25
N THR A 153 -7.63 -5.79 -16.66
CA THR A 153 -6.50 -5.62 -15.71
C THR A 153 -6.70 -4.41 -14.80
N GLY A 154 -7.29 -3.32 -15.31
CA GLY A 154 -7.68 -2.15 -14.53
C GLY A 154 -8.76 -2.49 -13.50
N ILE A 155 -9.78 -3.26 -13.87
CA ILE A 155 -10.80 -3.77 -12.94
C ILE A 155 -10.13 -4.62 -11.85
N ALA A 156 -9.29 -5.59 -12.24
CA ALA A 156 -8.57 -6.43 -11.30
C ALA A 156 -7.67 -5.62 -10.35
N GLY A 157 -6.96 -4.61 -10.86
CA GLY A 157 -6.14 -3.70 -10.05
C GLY A 157 -6.96 -2.92 -9.02
N ASN A 158 -8.13 -2.40 -9.42
CA ASN A 158 -9.03 -1.71 -8.49
C ASN A 158 -9.59 -2.65 -7.41
N LEU A 159 -9.94 -3.89 -7.78
CA LEU A 159 -10.37 -4.89 -6.80
C LEU A 159 -9.26 -5.22 -5.80
N LEU A 160 -8.01 -5.36 -6.25
CA LEU A 160 -6.86 -5.57 -5.37
C LEU A 160 -6.63 -4.38 -4.43
N ALA A 161 -6.80 -3.15 -4.92
CA ALA A 161 -6.76 -1.95 -4.08
C ALA A 161 -7.89 -1.97 -3.04
N ALA A 162 -9.11 -2.39 -3.44
CA ALA A 162 -10.25 -2.54 -2.54
C ALA A 162 -9.99 -3.54 -1.41
N CYS A 163 -9.29 -4.62 -1.70
CA CYS A 163 -8.83 -5.57 -0.69
C CYS A 163 -7.87 -4.97 0.35
N LEU A 164 -7.34 -3.77 0.12
CA LEU A 164 -6.51 -3.04 1.08
C LEU A 164 -7.29 -1.92 1.79
N TYR A 165 -8.04 -1.08 1.07
CA TYR A 165 -8.74 0.03 1.71
C TYR A 165 -10.05 -0.37 2.40
N VAL A 166 -10.81 -1.37 1.91
CA VAL A 166 -12.05 -1.79 2.59
C VAL A 166 -11.76 -2.39 3.98
N PRO A 167 -10.77 -3.29 4.13
CA PRO A 167 -10.38 -3.79 5.46
C PRO A 167 -9.71 -2.75 6.36
N LEU A 168 -9.39 -1.56 5.85
CA LEU A 168 -8.91 -0.43 6.66
C LEU A 168 -10.07 0.45 7.15
N LEU A 169 -11.00 0.76 6.24
CA LEU A 169 -12.15 1.59 6.55
C LEU A 169 -13.10 0.90 7.55
N TYR A 170 -13.26 -0.42 7.46
CA TYR A 170 -14.14 -1.16 8.37
C TYR A 170 -13.68 -1.09 9.84
N PRO A 171 -12.41 -1.36 10.21
CA PRO A 171 -11.91 -1.15 11.56
C PRO A 171 -12.05 0.30 12.04
N TRP A 172 -11.69 1.29 11.22
CA TRP A 172 -11.86 2.71 11.59
C TRP A 172 -13.32 3.03 11.91
N TYR A 173 -14.25 2.55 11.10
CA TYR A 173 -15.68 2.70 11.35
C TYR A 173 -16.15 1.98 12.63
N SER A 174 -15.70 0.75 12.86
CA SER A 174 -16.05 -0.03 14.04
C SER A 174 -15.54 0.62 15.33
N LEU A 175 -14.33 1.19 15.30
CA LEU A 175 -13.74 1.92 16.43
C LEU A 175 -14.61 3.13 16.84
N GLU A 176 -15.24 3.82 15.88
CA GLU A 176 -16.13 4.96 16.17
C GLU A 176 -17.53 4.54 16.62
N ARG A 177 -17.97 3.32 16.28
CA ARG A 177 -19.27 2.80 16.73
C ARG A 177 -19.23 2.17 18.12
N THR A 178 -18.09 1.66 18.55
CA THR A 178 -18.00 0.96 19.83
C THR A 178 -18.15 1.97 20.96
N GLU A 179 -19.35 2.05 21.55
CA GLU A 179 -19.57 2.80 22.77
C GLU A 179 -18.74 2.14 23.88
N VAL A 180 -17.83 2.91 24.47
CA VAL A 180 -17.35 2.59 25.82
C VAL A 180 -18.57 2.80 26.71
N THR A 181 -19.36 1.76 26.95
CA THR A 181 -20.26 1.70 28.09
C THR A 181 -19.37 1.74 29.33
N ALA A 182 -19.14 2.96 29.83
CA ALA A 182 -18.58 3.22 31.14
C ALA A 182 -19.72 3.25 32.17
#